data_AF-A0A540VQV8-F1
#
_entry.id   AF-A0A540VQV8-F1
#
_cell.length_a   1.000
_cell.length_b   1.000
_cell.length_c   1.000
_cell.angle_alpha   90.00
_cell.angle_beta   90.00
_cell.angle_gamma   90.00
#
_symmetry.space_group_name_H-M   'P 1'
#
loop_
_entity.id
_entity.type
_entity.pdbx_description
1 polymer ?
#
loop_
_entity_poly.entity_id
_entity_poly.type
_entity_poly.pdbx_seq_one_letter_code
_entity_poly.pdbx_strand_id
1 'polypeptide(L)'
;MPSKHIFFVVRYSILLTGGGSWKAAKQDLSAYRRQLFAEERLDERIRLFEGLTLQSLKSQQFDADVSVSLVILTSAELPAHAADALDRSIQALPDWLDVKVVQADASGPGLRQLTQTAIDSLLSARMASSGVPYATVRLDDDDILSRTYVQALSRYVMHTFNDMAVSFPKGLIGTVSRENRRIDSVRRYYAPKHAQGIAHIASWSPADETPPRRNIFDCGRHTEIDTAVPTILDASFDSYIRTFHGSNDSGSVDKHAGWIEELPAAPPQALEQFPDEVFDAKAVTAAADARKDVRQRECQQIFAKLQACQRERGRLRRTLESRWHRKIGNKLRR
;
A
#
# COMPACT_ATOMS: atom_id res chain seq x y z
N MET A 1 -25.64 -1.30 11.47
CA MET A 1 -25.35 -2.07 10.24
C MET A 1 -24.34 -1.26 9.44
N PRO A 2 -23.24 -1.87 8.97
CA PRO A 2 -22.30 -1.20 8.07
C PRO A 2 -23.02 -0.72 6.81
N SER A 3 -22.72 0.49 6.34
CA SER A 3 -23.27 1.07 5.11
C SER A 3 -22.29 0.97 3.93
N LYS A 4 -21.04 0.56 4.20
CA LYS A 4 -19.97 0.40 3.23
C LYS A 4 -19.20 -0.89 3.50
N HIS A 5 -18.62 -1.46 2.45
CA HIS A 5 -17.78 -2.64 2.59
C HIS A 5 -16.46 -2.52 1.81
N ILE A 6 -15.35 -3.01 2.37
CA ILE A 6 -14.04 -3.02 1.70
C ILE A 6 -13.51 -4.46 1.70
N PHE A 7 -13.29 -5.00 0.51
CA PHE A 7 -12.68 -6.31 0.31
C PHE A 7 -11.19 -6.14 0.00
N PHE A 8 -10.32 -6.71 0.83
CA PHE A 8 -8.94 -6.96 0.45
C PHE A 8 -8.87 -8.29 -0.30
N VAL A 9 -8.34 -8.29 -1.51
CA VAL A 9 -8.20 -9.50 -2.32
C VAL A 9 -6.73 -9.84 -2.46
N VAL A 10 -6.34 -10.93 -1.81
CA VAL A 10 -4.99 -11.46 -1.77
C VAL A 10 -4.89 -12.70 -2.64
N ARG A 11 -3.86 -12.74 -3.48
CA ARG A 11 -3.52 -13.92 -4.29
C ARG A 11 -2.42 -14.69 -3.56
N TYR A 12 -2.80 -15.76 -2.89
CA TYR A 12 -1.89 -16.55 -2.06
C TYR A 12 -1.48 -17.82 -2.79
N SER A 13 -0.27 -17.83 -3.38
CA SER A 13 0.28 -19.00 -4.11
C SER A 13 -0.73 -19.71 -5.03
N ILE A 14 -1.40 -18.92 -5.87
CA ILE A 14 -2.46 -19.40 -6.77
C ILE A 14 -1.90 -19.80 -8.14
N LEU A 15 -2.23 -21.01 -8.59
CA LEU A 15 -1.94 -21.52 -9.93
C LEU A 15 -3.15 -21.34 -10.82
N LEU A 16 -3.01 -20.58 -11.91
CA LEU A 16 -4.03 -20.44 -12.95
C LEU A 16 -3.37 -20.49 -14.33
N THR A 17 -3.97 -21.25 -15.24
CA THR A 17 -3.48 -21.42 -16.62
C THR A 17 -4.05 -20.38 -17.59
N GLY A 18 -5.17 -19.72 -17.23
CA GLY A 18 -5.94 -18.82 -18.10
C GLY A 18 -5.77 -17.30 -17.91
N GLY A 19 -4.76 -16.84 -17.16
CA GLY A 19 -4.55 -15.41 -16.89
C GLY A 19 -3.40 -14.82 -17.72
N GLY A 20 -3.68 -13.83 -18.58
CA GLY A 20 -2.72 -13.24 -19.53
C GLY A 20 -1.42 -12.63 -18.97
N SER A 21 -1.23 -12.61 -17.65
CA SER A 21 -0.09 -11.96 -16.98
C SER A 21 1.11 -12.88 -16.70
N TRP A 22 1.00 -14.19 -16.88
CA TRP A 22 2.07 -15.11 -16.44
C TRP A 22 2.98 -15.50 -17.61
N LYS A 23 4.11 -14.80 -17.75
CA LYS A 23 5.19 -15.22 -18.67
C LYS A 23 5.82 -16.57 -18.27
N ALA A 24 5.82 -16.91 -16.97
CA ALA A 24 6.37 -18.17 -16.46
C ALA A 24 5.49 -19.41 -16.76
N ALA A 25 4.16 -19.27 -16.65
CA ALA A 25 3.22 -20.36 -16.95
C ALA A 25 3.13 -20.69 -18.46
N LYS A 26 3.64 -19.80 -19.33
CA LYS A 26 3.57 -19.96 -20.80
C LYS A 26 4.58 -20.94 -21.40
N GLN A 27 5.60 -21.39 -20.66
CA GLN A 27 6.67 -22.24 -21.22
C GLN A 27 6.77 -23.63 -20.57
N ASP A 28 6.50 -23.76 -19.27
CA ASP A 28 6.36 -25.07 -18.61
C ASP A 28 5.50 -24.95 -17.34
N LEU A 29 4.23 -25.31 -17.45
CA LEU A 29 3.28 -25.29 -16.32
C LEU A 29 3.73 -26.21 -15.18
N SER A 30 4.37 -27.34 -15.50
CA SER A 30 4.84 -28.32 -14.52
C SER A 30 6.01 -27.76 -13.72
N ALA A 31 6.97 -27.11 -14.38
CA ALA A 31 8.08 -26.42 -13.70
C ALA A 31 7.57 -25.24 -12.87
N TYR A 32 6.65 -24.43 -13.41
CA TYR A 32 6.06 -23.32 -12.66
C TYR A 32 5.31 -23.81 -11.42
N ARG A 33 4.52 -24.88 -11.54
CA ARG A 33 3.84 -25.53 -10.41
C ARG A 33 4.83 -26.00 -9.34
N ARG A 34 5.91 -26.70 -9.74
CA ARG A 34 6.95 -27.15 -8.80
C ARG A 34 7.61 -26.00 -8.07
N GLN A 35 7.89 -24.90 -8.77
CA GLN A 35 8.48 -23.71 -8.16
C GLN A 35 7.49 -23.00 -7.22
N LEU A 36 6.24 -22.84 -7.65
CA LEU A 36 5.19 -22.15 -6.90
C LEU A 36 4.92 -22.83 -5.55
N PHE A 37 4.95 -24.17 -5.53
CA PHE A 37 4.72 -24.99 -4.35
C PHE A 37 5.97 -25.61 -3.74
N ALA A 38 7.16 -25.10 -4.08
CA ALA A 38 8.37 -25.51 -3.39
C ALA A 38 8.24 -25.16 -1.89
N GLU A 39 8.54 -26.12 -1.02
CA GLU A 39 8.38 -26.00 0.44
C GLU A 39 9.06 -24.75 1.00
N GLU A 40 10.33 -24.50 0.64
CA GLU A 40 11.07 -23.31 1.06
C GLU A 40 10.38 -22.00 0.65
N ARG A 41 9.80 -21.96 -0.56
CA ARG A 41 9.06 -20.79 -1.04
C ARG A 41 7.79 -20.60 -0.22
N LEU A 42 7.00 -21.66 -0.02
CA LEU A 42 5.76 -21.58 0.74
C LEU A 42 6.00 -21.17 2.20
N ASP A 43 7.03 -21.73 2.84
CA ASP A 43 7.44 -21.35 4.19
C ASP A 43 7.81 -19.87 4.29
N GLU A 44 8.55 -19.34 3.32
CA GLU A 44 8.85 -17.90 3.27
C GLU A 44 7.58 -17.07 3.09
N ARG A 45 6.66 -17.50 2.21
CA ARG A 45 5.40 -16.79 1.96
C ARG A 45 4.46 -16.81 3.16
N ILE A 46 4.39 -17.92 3.91
CA ILE A 46 3.66 -17.99 5.19
C ILE A 46 4.21 -16.93 6.15
N ARG A 47 5.53 -16.88 6.34
CA ARG A 47 6.17 -15.94 7.28
C ARG A 47 5.95 -14.48 6.89
N LEU A 48 6.05 -14.17 5.60
CA LEU A 48 5.82 -12.81 5.10
C LEU A 48 4.35 -12.42 5.22
N PHE A 49 3.44 -13.33 4.88
CA PHE A 49 2.01 -13.09 5.01
C PHE A 49 1.62 -12.84 6.45
N GLU A 50 2.07 -13.68 7.38
CA GLU A 50 1.79 -13.53 8.81
C GLU A 50 2.47 -12.31 9.43
N GLY A 51 3.74 -12.08 9.09
CA GLY A 51 4.58 -11.06 9.71
C GLY A 51 4.39 -9.66 9.15
N LEU A 52 3.94 -9.53 7.90
CA LEU A 52 3.83 -8.25 7.20
C LEU A 52 2.37 -7.95 6.84
N THR A 53 1.81 -8.72 5.90
CA THR A 53 0.52 -8.43 5.29
C THR A 53 -0.62 -8.51 6.29
N LEU A 54 -0.72 -9.62 7.04
CA LEU A 54 -1.75 -9.80 8.06
C LEU A 54 -1.58 -8.82 9.22
N GLN A 55 -0.36 -8.46 9.61
CA GLN A 55 -0.16 -7.39 10.62
C GLN A 55 -0.72 -6.06 10.14
N SER A 56 -0.50 -5.72 8.86
CA SER A 56 -1.04 -4.50 8.25
C SER A 56 -2.57 -4.50 8.25
N LEU A 57 -3.20 -5.64 7.97
CA LEU A 57 -4.66 -5.78 8.02
C LEU A 57 -5.19 -5.69 9.45
N LYS A 58 -4.57 -6.39 10.41
CA LYS A 58 -4.94 -6.33 11.85
C LYS A 58 -4.91 -4.91 12.42
N SER A 59 -4.07 -4.06 11.86
CA SER A 59 -3.82 -2.70 12.33
C SER A 59 -4.76 -1.63 11.75
N GLN A 60 -5.68 -2.01 10.86
CA GLN A 60 -6.51 -1.04 10.15
C GLN A 60 -7.41 -0.26 11.09
N GLN A 61 -7.49 1.05 10.83
CA GLN A 61 -8.38 1.99 11.48
C GLN A 61 -9.50 2.34 10.51
N PHE A 62 -10.74 2.32 11.00
CA PHE A 62 -11.92 2.67 10.21
C PHE A 62 -13.10 2.98 11.11
N ASP A 63 -14.08 3.68 10.55
CA ASP A 63 -15.30 4.11 11.23
C ASP A 63 -16.30 2.95 11.34
N ALA A 64 -17.23 3.03 12.30
CA ALA A 64 -18.17 1.95 12.61
C ALA A 64 -19.18 1.63 11.48
N ASP A 65 -19.32 2.51 10.49
CA ASP A 65 -20.16 2.30 9.30
C ASP A 65 -19.44 1.49 8.20
N VAL A 66 -18.14 1.21 8.37
CA VAL A 66 -17.33 0.45 7.43
C VAL A 66 -17.15 -0.98 7.95
N SER A 67 -17.37 -1.94 7.05
CA SER A 67 -16.99 -3.34 7.28
C SER A 67 -15.90 -3.76 6.31
N VAL A 68 -15.07 -4.72 6.74
CA VAL A 68 -13.89 -5.16 6.00
C VAL A 68 -13.93 -6.67 5.87
N SER A 69 -13.49 -7.20 4.73
CA SER A 69 -13.29 -8.63 4.55
C SER A 69 -12.02 -8.91 3.77
N LEU A 70 -11.40 -10.05 4.07
CA LEU A 70 -10.23 -10.57 3.39
C LEU A 70 -10.66 -11.76 2.51
N VAL A 71 -10.51 -11.61 1.20
CA VAL A 71 -10.68 -12.68 0.21
C VAL A 71 -9.31 -13.22 -0.16
N ILE A 72 -9.05 -14.48 0.16
CA ILE A 72 -7.79 -15.16 -0.14
C ILE A 72 -8.05 -16.13 -1.29
N LEU A 73 -7.46 -15.85 -2.44
CA LEU A 73 -7.49 -16.72 -3.61
C LEU A 73 -6.25 -17.63 -3.58
N THR A 74 -6.46 -18.93 -3.48
CA THR A 74 -5.39 -19.93 -3.41
C THR A 74 -5.68 -21.12 -4.33
N SER A 75 -4.71 -22.01 -4.51
CA SER A 75 -4.90 -23.21 -5.34
C SER A 75 -5.58 -24.34 -4.55
N ALA A 76 -6.47 -25.09 -5.18
CA ALA A 76 -7.04 -26.32 -4.57
C ALA A 76 -5.97 -27.39 -4.28
N GLU A 77 -4.87 -27.32 -5.02
CA GLU A 77 -3.70 -28.19 -4.92
C GLU A 77 -2.59 -27.65 -4.01
N LEU A 78 -2.87 -26.64 -3.18
CA LEU A 78 -1.92 -26.14 -2.20
C LEU A 78 -1.49 -27.31 -1.27
N PRO A 79 -0.18 -27.52 -1.03
CA PRO A 79 0.28 -28.57 -0.14
C PRO A 79 -0.31 -28.46 1.27
N ALA A 80 -0.60 -29.61 1.89
CA ALA A 80 -1.27 -29.69 3.19
C ALA A 80 -0.58 -28.83 4.28
N HIS A 81 0.75 -28.88 4.38
CA HIS A 81 1.49 -28.08 5.37
C HIS A 81 1.21 -26.57 5.24
N ALA A 82 1.10 -26.07 4.02
CA ALA A 82 0.86 -24.67 3.73
C ALA A 82 -0.62 -24.30 3.87
N ALA A 83 -1.54 -25.21 3.52
CA ALA A 83 -2.97 -25.05 3.78
C ALA A 83 -3.25 -24.98 5.29
N ASP A 84 -2.69 -25.91 6.07
CA ASP A 84 -2.82 -25.93 7.53
C ASP A 84 -2.21 -24.68 8.18
N ALA A 85 -1.09 -24.19 7.64
CA ALA A 85 -0.48 -22.95 8.11
C ALA A 85 -1.38 -21.75 7.82
N LEU A 86 -1.89 -21.64 6.59
CA LEU A 86 -2.83 -20.58 6.21
C LEU A 86 -4.07 -20.58 7.10
N ASP A 87 -4.66 -21.74 7.36
CA ASP A 87 -5.83 -21.88 8.24
C ASP A 87 -5.53 -21.42 9.67
N ARG A 88 -4.36 -21.78 10.23
CA ARG A 88 -3.92 -21.27 11.53
C ARG A 88 -3.74 -19.75 11.52
N SER A 89 -3.14 -19.18 10.47
CA SER A 89 -2.97 -17.73 10.35
C SER A 89 -4.33 -17.01 10.34
N ILE A 90 -5.33 -17.59 9.65
CA ILE A 90 -6.69 -17.06 9.55
C ILE A 90 -7.42 -17.15 10.89
N GLN A 91 -7.30 -18.28 11.60
CA GLN A 91 -7.91 -18.44 12.94
C GLN A 91 -7.35 -17.45 13.98
N ALA A 92 -6.14 -16.93 13.76
CA ALA A 92 -5.52 -15.92 14.60
C ALA A 92 -5.85 -14.47 14.16
N LEU A 93 -6.78 -14.28 13.23
CA LEU A 93 -7.27 -12.96 12.82
C LEU A 93 -8.35 -12.47 13.79
N PRO A 94 -8.49 -11.15 13.96
CA PRO A 94 -9.50 -10.59 14.84
C PRO A 94 -10.90 -10.81 14.28
N ASP A 95 -11.88 -11.00 15.17
CA ASP A 95 -13.28 -11.31 14.83
C ASP A 95 -13.96 -10.26 13.91
N TRP A 96 -13.46 -9.03 13.89
CA TRP A 96 -14.01 -7.97 13.03
C TRP A 96 -13.63 -8.14 11.55
N LEU A 97 -12.60 -8.94 11.25
CA LEU A 97 -12.10 -9.18 9.90
C LEU A 97 -12.59 -10.52 9.39
N ASP A 98 -13.67 -10.50 8.61
CA ASP A 98 -14.16 -11.74 8.03
C ASP A 98 -13.28 -12.21 6.89
N VAL A 99 -13.08 -13.53 6.80
CA VAL A 99 -12.19 -14.13 5.82
C VAL A 99 -12.93 -15.12 4.96
N LYS A 100 -12.70 -15.04 3.64
CA LYS A 100 -13.17 -16.00 2.66
C LYS A 100 -12.00 -16.54 1.87
N VAL A 101 -11.68 -17.81 2.10
CA VAL A 101 -10.73 -18.56 1.26
C VAL A 101 -11.49 -19.12 0.06
N VAL A 102 -10.92 -18.92 -1.13
CA VAL A 102 -11.42 -19.47 -2.39
C VAL A 102 -10.31 -20.30 -3.01
N GLN A 103 -10.55 -21.60 -3.08
CA GLN A 103 -9.67 -22.54 -3.76
C GLN A 103 -9.99 -22.57 -5.25
N ALA A 104 -8.96 -22.47 -6.07
CA ALA A 104 -9.06 -22.47 -7.52
C ALA A 104 -8.34 -23.68 -8.11
N ASP A 105 -8.98 -24.31 -9.08
CA ASP A 105 -8.34 -25.28 -9.95
C ASP A 105 -7.54 -24.56 -11.04
N ALA A 106 -6.42 -25.14 -11.45
CA ALA A 106 -5.53 -24.54 -12.44
C ALA A 106 -6.21 -24.23 -13.78
N SER A 107 -7.18 -25.05 -14.18
CA SER A 107 -8.00 -24.90 -15.40
C SER A 107 -9.38 -24.29 -15.13
N GLY A 108 -9.64 -23.86 -13.89
CA GLY A 108 -10.92 -23.34 -13.46
C GLY A 108 -11.13 -21.86 -13.82
N PRO A 109 -12.14 -21.22 -13.18
CA PRO A 109 -12.41 -19.80 -13.34
C PRO A 109 -11.17 -18.92 -13.08
N GLY A 110 -11.04 -17.85 -13.87
CA GLY A 110 -9.98 -16.85 -13.66
C GLY A 110 -10.23 -15.98 -12.43
N LEU A 111 -9.22 -15.17 -12.05
CA LEU A 111 -9.26 -14.28 -10.88
C LEU A 111 -10.53 -13.42 -10.81
N ARG A 112 -10.96 -12.85 -11.94
CA ARG A 112 -12.17 -12.01 -12.04
C ARG A 112 -13.40 -12.70 -11.48
N GLN A 113 -13.68 -13.92 -11.95
CA GLN A 113 -14.86 -14.68 -11.57
C GLN A 113 -14.74 -15.21 -10.14
N LEU A 114 -13.56 -15.69 -9.73
CA LEU A 114 -13.33 -16.16 -8.36
C LEU A 114 -13.55 -15.04 -7.33
N THR A 115 -13.00 -13.85 -7.61
CA THR A 115 -13.21 -12.66 -6.77
C THR A 115 -14.67 -12.26 -6.72
N GLN A 116 -15.36 -12.21 -7.87
CA GLN A 116 -16.75 -11.80 -7.92
C GLN A 116 -17.66 -12.77 -7.14
N THR A 117 -17.49 -14.08 -7.32
CA THR A 117 -18.24 -15.10 -6.57
C THR A 117 -18.03 -14.97 -5.06
N ALA A 118 -16.80 -14.69 -4.61
CA ALA A 118 -16.50 -14.48 -3.20
C ALA A 118 -17.24 -13.27 -2.61
N ILE A 119 -17.18 -12.15 -3.33
CA ILE A 119 -17.84 -10.89 -2.96
C ILE A 119 -19.35 -11.09 -2.90
N ASP A 120 -19.95 -11.68 -3.93
CA ASP A 120 -21.39 -11.89 -3.99
C ASP A 120 -21.86 -12.80 -2.87
N SER A 121 -21.10 -13.85 -2.54
CA SER A 121 -21.40 -14.73 -1.39
C SER A 121 -21.36 -13.98 -0.06
N LEU A 122 -20.39 -13.09 0.15
CA LEU A 122 -20.24 -12.34 1.40
C LEU A 122 -21.32 -11.25 1.53
N LEU A 123 -21.60 -10.52 0.45
CA LEU A 123 -22.61 -9.44 0.46
C LEU A 123 -24.03 -9.99 0.57
N SER A 124 -24.35 -11.07 -0.16
CA SER A 124 -25.68 -11.69 -0.10
C SER A 124 -26.02 -12.21 1.30
N ALA A 125 -25.01 -12.65 2.06
CA ALA A 125 -25.20 -13.12 3.43
C ALA A 125 -25.42 -11.99 4.45
N ARG A 126 -25.00 -10.75 4.14
CA ARG A 126 -24.99 -9.64 5.10
C ARG A 126 -26.02 -8.56 4.83
N MET A 127 -26.39 -8.37 3.58
CA MET A 127 -27.00 -7.13 3.15
C MET A 127 -28.41 -7.39 2.66
N ALA A 128 -29.38 -7.04 3.50
CA ALA A 128 -30.80 -7.13 3.17
C ALA A 128 -31.25 -5.98 2.23
N SER A 129 -30.47 -4.90 2.15
CA SER A 129 -30.77 -3.70 1.37
C SER A 129 -29.99 -3.66 0.06
N SER A 130 -30.67 -3.28 -1.02
CA SER A 130 -30.03 -2.94 -2.30
C SER A 130 -29.17 -1.69 -2.20
N GLY A 131 -28.16 -1.59 -3.05
CA GLY A 131 -27.35 -0.39 -3.23
C GLY A 131 -26.32 -0.19 -2.13
N VAL A 132 -25.50 -1.18 -1.82
CA VAL A 132 -24.39 -0.98 -0.88
C VAL A 132 -23.11 -0.68 -1.66
N PRO A 133 -22.46 0.48 -1.45
CA PRO A 133 -21.17 0.75 -2.06
C PRO A 133 -20.09 -0.13 -1.41
N TYR A 134 -19.25 -0.73 -2.24
CA TYR A 134 -18.10 -1.50 -1.81
C TYR A 134 -16.86 -1.18 -2.61
N ALA A 135 -15.69 -1.50 -2.06
CA ALA A 135 -14.42 -1.48 -2.78
C ALA A 135 -13.81 -2.87 -2.85
N THR A 136 -13.09 -3.14 -3.92
CA THR A 136 -12.21 -4.30 -4.04
C THR A 136 -10.78 -3.83 -4.18
N VAL A 137 -9.93 -4.19 -3.23
CA VAL A 137 -8.56 -3.74 -3.09
C VAL A 137 -7.64 -4.88 -3.48
N ARG A 138 -6.71 -4.61 -4.41
CA ARG A 138 -5.65 -5.55 -4.71
C ARG A 138 -4.54 -5.45 -3.66
N LEU A 139 -4.15 -6.59 -3.09
CA LEU A 139 -3.02 -6.68 -2.16
C LEU A 139 -2.25 -7.98 -2.44
N ASP A 140 -0.93 -7.91 -2.46
CA ASP A 140 -0.08 -9.10 -2.50
C ASP A 140 0.21 -9.54 -1.04
N ASP A 141 0.44 -10.83 -0.84
CA ASP A 141 0.63 -11.51 0.46
C ASP A 141 1.96 -11.20 1.16
N ASP A 142 2.81 -10.36 0.58
CA ASP A 142 4.08 -9.90 1.14
C ASP A 142 4.17 -8.37 1.29
N ASP A 143 3.10 -7.64 0.97
CA ASP A 143 3.06 -6.18 1.00
C ASP A 143 2.21 -5.63 2.16
N ILE A 144 2.45 -4.37 2.50
CA ILE A 144 1.90 -3.74 3.71
C ILE A 144 1.08 -2.54 3.31
N LEU A 145 -0.09 -2.38 3.91
CA LEU A 145 -0.88 -1.16 3.83
C LEU A 145 -0.74 -0.32 5.10
N SER A 146 -0.88 0.98 4.96
CA SER A 146 -0.93 1.90 6.11
C SER A 146 -2.09 1.56 7.05
N ARG A 147 -1.91 1.78 8.36
CA ARG A 147 -2.95 1.64 9.39
C ARG A 147 -4.21 2.47 9.09
N THR A 148 -4.09 3.56 8.33
CA THR A 148 -5.21 4.45 7.98
C THR A 148 -5.75 4.22 6.56
N TYR A 149 -5.30 3.16 5.88
CA TYR A 149 -5.68 2.89 4.50
C TYR A 149 -7.20 2.71 4.35
N VAL A 150 -7.83 1.88 5.19
CA VAL A 150 -9.30 1.67 5.14
C VAL A 150 -10.04 2.99 5.38
N GLN A 151 -9.63 3.79 6.37
CA GLN A 151 -10.21 5.10 6.65
C GLN A 151 -10.06 6.08 5.48
N ALA A 152 -8.91 6.07 4.78
CA ALA A 152 -8.71 6.93 3.62
C ALA A 152 -9.58 6.49 2.44
N LEU A 153 -9.62 5.18 2.16
CA LEU A 153 -10.40 4.60 1.07
C LEU A 153 -11.91 4.77 1.29
N SER A 154 -12.41 4.65 2.53
CA SER A 154 -13.85 4.72 2.85
C SER A 154 -14.52 6.04 2.45
N ARG A 155 -13.72 7.11 2.28
CA ARG A 155 -14.16 8.42 1.75
C ARG A 155 -14.61 8.35 0.29
N TYR A 156 -14.09 7.38 -0.46
CA TYR A 156 -14.39 7.15 -1.86
C TYR A 156 -15.36 5.97 -2.07
N VAL A 157 -15.65 5.18 -1.04
CA VAL A 157 -16.64 4.08 -1.10
C VAL A 157 -18.05 4.66 -1.00
N MET A 158 -18.51 5.24 -2.11
CA MET A 158 -19.79 5.92 -2.25
C MET A 158 -20.34 5.73 -3.67
N HIS A 159 -21.66 5.76 -3.83
CA HIS A 159 -22.30 5.62 -5.15
C HIS A 159 -21.83 6.63 -6.19
N THR A 160 -21.46 7.85 -5.76
CA THR A 160 -20.97 8.90 -6.66
C THR A 160 -19.67 8.50 -7.38
N PHE A 161 -18.91 7.57 -6.80
CA PHE A 161 -17.65 7.06 -7.36
C PHE A 161 -17.79 5.64 -7.94
N ASN A 162 -19.01 5.17 -8.19
CA ASN A 162 -19.25 3.85 -8.75
C ASN A 162 -18.56 3.67 -10.11
N ASP A 163 -17.93 2.51 -10.31
CA ASP A 163 -17.09 2.17 -11.47
C ASP A 163 -15.84 3.05 -11.65
N MET A 164 -15.36 3.67 -10.56
CA MET A 164 -14.06 4.34 -10.53
C MET A 164 -13.01 3.49 -9.81
N ALA A 165 -11.75 3.68 -10.19
CA ALA A 165 -10.61 3.21 -9.42
C ALA A 165 -10.08 4.30 -8.49
N VAL A 166 -9.48 3.89 -7.38
CA VAL A 166 -8.75 4.75 -6.45
C VAL A 166 -7.34 4.20 -6.29
N SER A 167 -6.35 5.04 -6.52
CA SER A 167 -4.95 4.73 -6.23
C SER A 167 -4.37 5.78 -5.30
N PHE A 168 -3.57 5.30 -4.34
CA PHE A 168 -2.82 6.13 -3.41
C PHE A 168 -1.34 6.10 -3.81
N PRO A 169 -0.83 7.09 -4.58
CA PRO A 169 0.46 6.97 -5.26
C PRO A 169 1.69 6.97 -4.34
N LYS A 170 1.54 7.55 -3.15
CA LYS A 170 2.65 7.77 -2.22
C LYS A 170 2.76 6.55 -1.32
N GLY A 171 3.95 5.96 -1.31
CA GLY A 171 4.25 4.76 -0.52
C GLY A 171 5.75 4.63 -0.29
N LEU A 172 6.17 3.44 0.11
CA LEU A 172 7.55 3.14 0.46
C LEU A 172 8.00 1.87 -0.26
N ILE A 173 9.33 1.73 -0.39
CA ILE A 173 9.98 0.45 -0.68
C ILE A 173 10.64 -0.04 0.60
N GLY A 174 10.36 -1.28 0.99
CA GLY A 174 10.96 -1.95 2.14
C GLY A 174 11.83 -3.13 1.72
N THR A 175 13.06 -3.20 2.18
CA THR A 175 13.88 -4.42 2.08
C THR A 175 13.61 -5.29 3.29
N VAL A 176 13.35 -6.58 3.07
CA VAL A 176 13.08 -7.53 4.14
C VAL A 176 14.35 -8.30 4.47
N SER A 177 14.73 -8.29 5.75
CA SER A 177 15.87 -9.03 6.28
C SER A 177 15.67 -10.53 6.10
N ARG A 178 16.72 -11.23 5.66
CA ARG A 178 16.71 -12.70 5.56
C ARG A 178 16.67 -13.39 6.93
N GLU A 179 17.18 -12.74 7.97
CA GLU A 179 17.35 -13.33 9.30
C GLU A 179 16.02 -13.39 10.06
N ASN A 180 15.31 -12.26 10.12
CA ASN A 180 14.11 -12.12 10.96
C ASN A 180 12.82 -11.85 10.18
N ARG A 181 12.91 -11.72 8.84
CA ARG A 181 11.77 -11.47 7.94
C ARG A 181 10.97 -10.21 8.27
N ARG A 182 11.64 -9.22 8.86
CA ARG A 182 11.13 -7.87 9.10
C ARG A 182 11.83 -6.88 8.17
N ILE A 183 11.24 -5.70 8.02
CA ILE A 183 11.80 -4.66 7.18
C ILE A 183 12.97 -3.99 7.89
N ASP A 184 14.15 -4.00 7.28
CA ASP A 184 15.38 -3.43 7.84
C ASP A 184 15.82 -2.11 7.18
N SER A 185 15.26 -1.81 6.00
CA SER A 185 15.56 -0.61 5.23
C SER A 185 14.32 -0.11 4.51
N VAL A 186 14.07 1.21 4.56
CA VAL A 186 12.89 1.83 3.95
C VAL A 186 13.29 3.04 3.12
N ARG A 187 12.69 3.16 1.94
CA ARG A 187 12.93 4.23 0.97
C ARG A 187 11.61 4.84 0.51
N ARG A 188 11.62 6.16 0.26
CA ARG A 188 10.47 6.85 -0.32
C ARG A 188 10.20 6.33 -1.71
N TYR A 189 8.92 6.12 -2.02
CA TYR A 189 8.51 5.67 -3.33
C TYR A 189 7.22 6.35 -3.77
N TYR A 190 7.13 6.62 -5.06
CA TYR A 190 5.95 7.22 -5.66
C TYR A 190 5.62 6.48 -6.95
N ALA A 191 4.44 5.89 -7.00
CA ALA A 191 3.95 5.18 -8.17
C ALA A 191 2.43 5.45 -8.33
N PRO A 192 2.03 6.29 -9.30
CA PRO A 192 0.63 6.71 -9.49
C PRO A 192 -0.40 5.59 -9.51
N LYS A 193 -0.04 4.44 -10.07
CA LYS A 193 -0.94 3.31 -10.27
C LYS A 193 -0.27 2.03 -9.80
N HIS A 194 0.22 2.05 -8.56
CA HIS A 194 0.82 0.88 -7.93
C HIS A 194 -0.21 -0.25 -7.80
N ALA A 195 0.20 -1.51 -7.87
CA ALA A 195 -0.74 -2.64 -7.76
C ALA A 195 -1.25 -2.86 -6.33
N GLN A 196 -0.64 -2.23 -5.33
CA GLN A 196 -0.74 -2.58 -3.91
C GLN A 196 -1.60 -1.49 -3.30
N GLY A 197 -2.78 -1.86 -2.82
CA GLY A 197 -3.75 -0.89 -2.35
C GLY A 197 -4.40 -0.09 -3.48
N ILE A 198 -4.35 -0.54 -4.73
CA ILE A 198 -5.25 0.01 -5.76
C ILE A 198 -6.62 -0.65 -5.62
N ALA A 199 -7.67 0.17 -5.68
CA ALA A 199 -9.03 -0.26 -5.42
C ALA A 199 -9.95 0.08 -6.58
N HIS A 200 -10.99 -0.74 -6.77
CA HIS A 200 -12.13 -0.42 -7.64
C HIS A 200 -13.39 -0.30 -6.79
N ILE A 201 -14.19 0.74 -7.05
CA ILE A 201 -15.43 1.04 -6.33
C ILE A 201 -16.62 0.54 -7.15
N ALA A 202 -17.52 -0.17 -6.49
CA ALA A 202 -18.74 -0.69 -7.09
C ALA A 202 -19.90 -0.60 -6.10
N SER A 203 -21.11 -0.92 -6.56
CA SER A 203 -22.32 -0.98 -5.76
C SER A 203 -22.96 -2.35 -5.93
N TRP A 204 -23.41 -2.94 -4.84
CA TRP A 204 -24.09 -4.23 -4.84
C TRP A 204 -25.59 -4.05 -4.70
N SER A 205 -26.37 -4.75 -5.52
CA SER A 205 -27.83 -4.85 -5.45
C SER A 205 -28.23 -6.32 -5.60
N PRO A 206 -29.23 -6.86 -4.89
CA PRO A 206 -29.71 -8.22 -5.09
C PRO A 206 -30.27 -8.47 -6.50
N ALA A 207 -30.74 -7.43 -7.19
CA ALA A 207 -31.27 -7.53 -8.54
C ALA A 207 -30.12 -7.64 -9.58
N ASP A 208 -30.39 -8.39 -10.65
CA ASP A 208 -29.55 -8.41 -11.85
C ASP A 208 -29.59 -7.02 -12.48
N GLU A 209 -28.58 -6.21 -12.18
CA GLU A 209 -28.51 -4.83 -12.66
C GLU A 209 -27.25 -4.62 -13.48
N THR A 210 -27.51 -4.21 -14.71
CA THR A 210 -26.57 -3.56 -15.60
C THR A 210 -26.13 -2.21 -15.02
N PRO A 211 -24.86 -1.81 -15.15
CA PRO A 211 -23.78 -2.55 -15.80
C PRO A 211 -23.24 -3.71 -14.93
N PRO A 212 -22.66 -4.75 -15.56
CA PRO A 212 -22.15 -5.91 -14.84
C PRO A 212 -21.18 -5.49 -13.73
N ARG A 213 -21.34 -6.11 -12.56
CA ARG A 213 -20.48 -5.88 -11.39
C ARG A 213 -19.04 -6.17 -11.78
N ARG A 214 -18.18 -5.18 -11.54
CA ARG A 214 -16.73 -5.28 -11.75
C ARG A 214 -16.03 -5.34 -10.40
N ASN A 215 -14.88 -5.99 -10.40
CA ASN A 215 -13.90 -5.89 -9.33
C ASN A 215 -12.56 -5.42 -9.91
N ILE A 216 -11.57 -5.24 -9.03
CA ILE A 216 -10.26 -4.72 -9.40
C ILE A 216 -9.55 -5.52 -10.50
N PHE A 217 -9.82 -6.83 -10.62
CA PHE A 217 -9.23 -7.66 -11.67
C PHE A 217 -9.95 -7.54 -13.03
N ASP A 218 -11.14 -6.93 -13.08
CA ASP A 218 -11.83 -6.57 -14.32
C ASP A 218 -11.23 -5.33 -14.99
N CYS A 219 -10.56 -4.48 -14.21
CA CYS A 219 -10.03 -3.19 -14.63
C CYS A 219 -8.68 -3.28 -15.39
N GLY A 220 -8.26 -4.49 -15.77
CA GLY A 220 -7.05 -4.71 -16.56
C GLY A 220 -5.74 -4.57 -15.78
N ARG A 221 -4.69 -4.10 -16.44
CA ARG A 221 -3.36 -3.95 -15.84
C ARG A 221 -3.33 -2.71 -14.96
N HIS A 222 -2.88 -2.83 -13.71
CA HIS A 222 -2.90 -1.72 -12.75
C HIS A 222 -2.22 -0.45 -13.28
N THR A 223 -1.08 -0.58 -13.97
CA THR A 223 -0.36 0.57 -14.56
C THR A 223 -1.10 1.30 -15.69
N GLU A 224 -2.18 0.71 -16.21
CA GLU A 224 -3.02 1.24 -17.30
C GLU A 224 -4.50 1.27 -16.90
N ILE A 225 -4.80 1.17 -15.60
CA ILE A 225 -6.17 1.06 -15.09
C ILE A 225 -7.06 2.25 -15.49
N ASP A 226 -6.44 3.42 -15.64
CA ASP A 226 -7.02 4.67 -16.11
C ASP A 226 -7.49 4.62 -17.57
N THR A 227 -7.03 3.62 -18.34
CA THR A 227 -7.53 3.36 -19.70
C THR A 227 -8.82 2.54 -19.70
N ALA A 228 -9.11 1.83 -18.62
CA ALA A 228 -10.30 0.98 -18.47
C ALA A 228 -11.41 1.67 -17.67
N VAL A 229 -11.05 2.40 -16.60
CA VAL A 229 -11.98 3.10 -15.72
C VAL A 229 -11.41 4.44 -15.25
N PRO A 230 -12.24 5.48 -15.02
CA PRO A 230 -11.78 6.72 -14.40
C PRO A 230 -11.06 6.43 -13.08
N THR A 231 -9.90 7.05 -12.87
CA THR A 231 -9.03 6.75 -11.72
C THR A 231 -8.74 7.99 -10.90
N ILE A 232 -9.04 7.93 -9.61
CA ILE A 232 -8.72 8.94 -8.61
C ILE A 232 -7.29 8.69 -8.10
N LEU A 233 -6.47 9.75 -8.07
CA LEU A 233 -5.13 9.72 -7.49
C LEU A 233 -5.10 10.59 -6.23
N ASP A 234 -4.91 9.96 -5.08
CA ASP A 234 -4.81 10.65 -3.79
C ASP A 234 -3.44 10.39 -3.15
N ALA A 235 -2.56 11.39 -3.20
CA ALA A 235 -1.20 11.29 -2.66
C ALA A 235 -1.05 11.90 -1.26
N SER A 236 -2.14 11.98 -0.47
CA SER A 236 -2.16 12.68 0.81
C SER A 236 -1.40 11.99 1.95
N PHE A 237 -1.10 10.68 1.85
CA PHE A 237 -0.45 9.90 2.89
C PHE A 237 0.43 8.76 2.33
N ASP A 238 1.29 8.17 3.14
CA ASP A 238 2.15 7.04 2.75
C ASP A 238 1.35 5.75 2.90
N SER A 239 0.78 5.28 1.80
CA SER A 239 -0.33 4.34 1.81
C SER A 239 0.05 2.86 1.81
N TYR A 240 1.25 2.53 1.32
CA TYR A 240 1.74 1.17 1.20
C TYR A 240 3.25 1.07 1.42
N ILE A 241 3.73 -0.13 1.77
CA ILE A 241 5.13 -0.54 1.60
C ILE A 241 5.14 -1.69 0.60
N ARG A 242 5.85 -1.49 -0.51
CA ARG A 242 6.21 -2.57 -1.42
C ARG A 242 7.46 -3.25 -0.90
N THR A 243 7.40 -4.55 -0.66
CA THR A 243 8.55 -5.27 -0.11
C THR A 243 9.40 -5.92 -1.19
N PHE A 244 10.70 -6.05 -0.90
CA PHE A 244 11.65 -6.81 -1.70
C PHE A 244 12.36 -7.82 -0.80
N HIS A 245 12.27 -9.10 -1.19
CA HIS A 245 12.95 -10.23 -0.57
C HIS A 245 13.44 -11.22 -1.64
N GLY A 246 14.08 -12.31 -1.20
CA GLY A 246 14.76 -13.26 -2.09
C GLY A 246 13.84 -14.01 -3.06
N SER A 247 12.56 -14.17 -2.71
CA SER A 247 11.55 -14.93 -3.46
C SER A 247 10.53 -14.08 -4.22
N ASN A 248 10.71 -12.76 -4.33
CA ASN A 248 9.84 -11.90 -5.14
C ASN A 248 9.80 -12.36 -6.60
N ASP A 249 8.60 -12.59 -7.14
CA ASP A 249 8.39 -12.86 -8.58
C ASP A 249 8.81 -11.67 -9.46
N SER A 250 8.77 -10.44 -8.93
CA SER A 250 9.19 -9.22 -9.62
C SER A 250 10.71 -8.98 -9.63
N GLY A 251 11.49 -9.92 -9.08
CA GLY A 251 12.95 -9.89 -9.00
C GLY A 251 13.45 -9.72 -7.57
N SER A 252 14.57 -10.36 -7.26
CA SER A 252 15.22 -10.28 -5.94
C SER A 252 15.75 -8.88 -5.65
N VAL A 253 15.98 -8.60 -4.36
CA VAL A 253 16.68 -7.39 -3.88
C VAL A 253 17.96 -7.13 -4.71
N ASP A 254 18.75 -8.16 -5.00
CA ASP A 254 20.02 -8.03 -5.73
C ASP A 254 19.84 -7.46 -7.15
N LYS A 255 18.71 -7.73 -7.82
CA LYS A 255 18.43 -7.19 -9.15
C LYS A 255 18.08 -5.70 -9.13
N HIS A 256 17.61 -5.21 -7.99
CA HIS A 256 17.03 -3.87 -7.85
C HIS A 256 17.78 -2.99 -6.84
N ALA A 257 18.83 -3.52 -6.19
CA ALA A 257 19.57 -2.88 -5.12
C ALA A 257 20.09 -1.49 -5.53
N GLY A 258 20.69 -1.38 -6.73
CA GLY A 258 21.23 -0.11 -7.22
C GLY A 258 20.19 1.01 -7.29
N TRP A 259 19.01 0.77 -7.87
CA TRP A 259 17.96 1.82 -7.90
C TRP A 259 17.41 2.07 -6.49
N ILE A 260 17.19 1.02 -5.69
CA ILE A 260 16.58 1.17 -4.36
C ILE A 260 17.49 2.03 -3.46
N GLU A 261 18.80 1.86 -3.56
CA GLU A 261 19.79 2.65 -2.83
C GLU A 261 19.79 4.13 -3.23
N GLU A 262 19.49 4.44 -4.49
CA GLU A 262 19.38 5.83 -5.00
C GLU A 262 18.12 6.55 -4.50
N LEU A 263 17.10 5.82 -4.04
CA LEU A 263 15.90 6.44 -3.51
C LEU A 263 16.18 7.16 -2.19
N PRO A 264 15.48 8.27 -1.90
CA PRO A 264 15.62 8.95 -0.61
C PRO A 264 15.18 8.05 0.55
N ALA A 265 15.90 8.10 1.67
CA ALA A 265 15.47 7.46 2.91
C ALA A 265 14.07 7.95 3.33
N ALA A 266 13.26 7.02 3.82
CA ALA A 266 11.95 7.38 4.38
C ALA A 266 12.15 8.16 5.70
N PRO A 267 11.42 9.27 5.91
CA PRO A 267 11.45 9.96 7.19
C PRO A 267 10.70 9.11 8.24
N PRO A 268 11.04 9.18 9.53
CA PRO A 268 10.35 8.43 10.57
C PRO A 268 8.83 8.61 10.61
N GLN A 269 8.34 9.81 10.29
CA GLN A 269 6.90 10.09 10.22
C GLN A 269 6.18 9.26 9.15
N ALA A 270 6.89 8.78 8.12
CA ALA A 270 6.31 7.85 7.17
C ALA A 270 6.13 6.45 7.78
N LEU A 271 7.04 6.00 8.65
CA LEU A 271 6.95 4.71 9.32
C LEU A 271 5.83 4.66 10.36
N GLU A 272 5.50 5.80 11.00
CA GLU A 272 4.40 5.94 11.97
C GLU A 272 3.03 5.54 11.37
N GLN A 273 2.90 5.51 10.03
CA GLN A 273 1.68 5.11 9.34
C GLN A 273 1.52 3.58 9.21
N PHE A 274 2.49 2.77 9.65
CA PHE A 274 2.52 1.32 9.48
C PHE A 274 2.66 0.59 10.83
N PRO A 275 2.43 -0.74 10.89
CA PRO A 275 2.63 -1.50 12.11
C PRO A 275 4.08 -1.56 12.57
N ASP A 276 4.36 -1.30 13.84
CA ASP A 276 5.74 -1.40 14.37
C ASP A 276 6.24 -2.84 14.29
N GLU A 277 5.30 -3.80 14.33
CA GLU A 277 5.50 -5.24 14.20
C GLU A 277 6.13 -5.65 12.87
N VAL A 278 6.06 -4.82 11.82
CA VAL A 278 6.65 -5.15 10.51
C VAL A 278 8.11 -4.72 10.37
N PHE A 279 8.59 -3.83 11.24
CA PHE A 279 9.94 -3.28 11.16
C PHE A 279 10.91 -3.99 12.10
N ASP A 280 12.15 -4.14 11.65
CA ASP A 280 13.29 -4.44 12.51
C ASP A 280 13.66 -3.17 13.32
N ALA A 281 14.17 -3.34 14.53
CA ALA A 281 14.74 -2.28 15.36
C ALA A 281 15.79 -1.45 14.60
N LYS A 282 16.54 -2.07 13.66
CA LYS A 282 17.48 -1.35 12.78
C LYS A 282 16.78 -0.31 11.91
N ALA A 283 15.68 -0.66 11.27
CA ALA A 283 14.92 0.27 10.42
C ALA A 283 14.37 1.45 11.22
N VAL A 284 13.85 1.17 12.41
CA VAL A 284 13.33 2.19 13.34
C VAL A 284 14.45 3.15 13.78
N THR A 285 15.64 2.61 14.08
CA THR A 285 16.80 3.42 14.51
C THR A 285 17.33 4.30 13.38
N ALA A 286 17.50 3.75 12.17
CA ALA A 286 17.96 4.50 11.01
C ALA A 286 17.00 5.65 10.67
N ALA A 287 15.69 5.42 10.76
CA ALA A 287 14.70 6.46 10.62
C ALA A 287 14.84 7.54 11.71
N ALA A 288 14.96 7.14 12.98
CA ALA A 288 15.11 8.06 14.10
C ALA A 288 16.33 8.99 13.96
N ASP A 289 17.45 8.47 13.46
CA ASP A 289 18.65 9.28 13.21
C ASP A 289 18.47 10.22 12.02
N ALA A 290 17.76 9.79 10.96
CA ALA A 290 17.35 10.70 9.88
C ALA A 290 16.47 11.85 10.40
N ARG A 291 15.62 11.64 11.42
CA ARG A 291 14.85 12.71 12.08
C ARG A 291 15.73 13.78 12.68
N LYS A 292 16.82 13.37 13.34
CA LYS A 292 17.75 14.28 14.01
C LYS A 292 18.46 15.15 12.98
N ASP A 293 18.90 14.55 11.87
CA ASP A 293 19.54 15.29 10.77
C ASP A 293 18.56 16.28 10.11
N VAL A 294 17.31 15.88 9.83
CA VAL A 294 16.29 16.79 9.28
C VAL A 294 16.04 17.98 10.23
N ARG A 295 15.83 17.72 11.53
CA ARG A 295 15.66 18.80 12.53
C ARG A 295 16.89 19.71 12.59
N GLN A 296 18.09 19.14 12.52
CA GLN A 296 19.33 19.91 12.55
C GLN A 296 19.46 20.81 11.33
N ARG A 297 19.11 20.32 10.13
CA ARG A 297 19.08 21.12 8.89
C ARG A 297 18.03 22.21 8.92
N GLU A 298 16.82 21.93 9.41
CA GLU A 298 15.77 22.94 9.59
C GLU A 298 16.21 24.04 10.55
N CYS A 299 16.80 23.66 11.70
CA CYS A 299 17.39 24.61 12.64
C CYS A 299 18.49 25.46 12.00
N GLN A 300 19.39 24.85 11.22
CA GLN A 300 20.44 25.58 10.50
C GLN A 300 19.88 26.56 9.47
N GLN A 301 18.83 26.19 8.72
CA GLN A 301 18.17 27.06 7.75
C GLN A 301 17.47 28.25 8.45
N ILE A 302 16.78 28.00 9.56
CA ILE A 302 16.16 29.05 10.37
C ILE A 302 17.25 30.02 10.89
N PHE A 303 18.36 29.48 11.41
CA PHE A 303 19.46 30.28 11.91
C PHE A 303 20.11 31.13 10.80
N ALA A 304 20.32 30.55 9.61
CA ALA A 304 20.84 31.26 8.46
C ALA A 304 19.90 32.41 8.00
N LYS A 305 18.58 32.18 8.00
CA LYS A 305 17.57 33.22 7.71
C LYS A 305 17.60 34.33 8.76
N LEU A 306 17.74 34.01 10.05
CA LEU A 306 17.86 34.99 11.12
C LEU A 306 19.13 35.85 10.97
N GLN A 307 20.27 35.23 10.69
CA GLN A 307 21.52 35.95 10.44
C GLN A 307 21.43 36.86 9.20
N ALA A 308 20.80 36.40 8.12
CA ALA A 308 20.57 37.21 6.93
C ALA A 308 19.70 38.44 7.25
N CYS A 309 18.63 38.26 8.01
CA CYS A 309 17.76 39.35 8.47
C CYS A 309 18.51 40.36 9.34
N GLN A 310 19.35 39.90 10.27
CA GLN A 310 20.19 40.77 11.10
C GLN A 310 21.20 41.58 10.27
N ARG A 311 21.86 40.96 9.28
CA ARG A 311 22.78 41.65 8.36
C ARG A 311 22.08 42.74 7.56
N GLU A 312 20.89 42.46 7.03
CA GLU A 312 20.12 43.42 6.26
C GLU A 312 19.65 44.59 7.13
N ARG A 313 19.21 44.31 8.36
CA ARG A 313 18.86 45.35 9.35
C ARG A 313 20.05 46.24 9.68
N GLY A 314 21.24 45.66 9.84
CA GLY A 314 22.49 46.41 10.05
C GLY A 314 22.90 47.25 8.82
N ARG A 315 22.66 46.77 7.61
CA ARG A 315 22.88 47.52 6.36
C ARG A 315 21.93 48.72 6.25
N LEU A 316 20.64 48.51 6.51
CA LEU A 316 19.63 49.58 6.51
C LEU A 316 19.96 50.68 7.53
N ARG A 317 20.37 50.29 8.75
CA ARG A 317 20.78 51.23 9.80
C ARG A 317 21.95 52.12 9.36
N ARG A 318 23.03 51.52 8.83
CA ARG A 318 24.19 52.28 8.31
C ARG A 318 23.80 53.21 7.14
N THR A 319 22.88 52.77 6.30
CA THR A 319 22.38 53.57 5.18
C THR A 319 21.60 54.79 5.68
N LEU A 320 20.74 54.61 6.70
CA LEU A 320 19.99 55.69 7.34
C LEU A 320 20.92 56.69 8.06
N GLU A 321 21.88 56.20 8.85
CA GLU A 321 22.86 57.03 9.55
C GLU A 321 23.69 57.86 8.55
N SER A 322 24.19 57.25 7.46
CA SER A 322 24.96 57.97 6.44
C SER A 322 24.14 59.05 5.70
N ARG A 323 22.86 58.78 5.42
CA ARG A 323 21.94 59.78 4.84
C ARG A 323 21.66 60.92 5.81
N TRP A 324 21.51 60.62 7.10
CA TRP A 324 21.26 61.60 8.14
C TRP A 324 22.45 62.55 8.31
N HIS A 325 23.68 62.00 8.43
CA HIS A 325 24.90 62.82 8.50
C HIS A 325 25.12 63.69 7.26
N ARG A 326 24.84 63.18 6.04
CA ARG A 326 24.91 63.98 4.80
C ARG A 326 23.91 65.14 4.80
N LYS A 327 22.68 64.91 5.27
CA LYS A 327 21.65 65.95 5.36
C LYS A 327 22.02 67.05 6.36
N ILE A 328 22.59 66.68 7.51
CA ILE A 328 22.99 67.65 8.54
C ILE A 328 24.25 68.42 8.12
N GLY A 329 25.26 67.73 7.58
CA GLY A 329 26.48 68.39 7.09
C GLY A 329 26.22 69.41 5.99
N ASN A 330 25.25 69.15 5.09
CA ASN A 330 24.85 70.10 4.06
C ASN A 330 24.03 71.29 4.59
N LYS A 331 23.32 71.14 5.71
CA LYS A 331 22.60 72.23 6.37
C LYS A 331 23.52 73.15 7.17
N LEU A 332 24.63 72.64 7.70
CA LEU A 332 25.60 73.43 8.47
C LEU A 332 26.61 74.18 7.58
N ARG A 333 26.66 73.87 6.28
CA ARG A 333 27.52 74.54 5.28
C ARG A 333 26.80 75.62 4.46
N ARG A 334 25.51 75.85 4.71
CA ARG A 334 24.70 76.92 4.12
C ARG A 334 24.40 77.95 5.19
#